data_AF-A0A8D0ARN9-F1
#
_entry.id   AF-A0A8D0ARN9-F1
#
_cell.length_a   1.000
_cell.length_b   1.000
_cell.length_c   1.000
_cell.angle_alpha   90.00
_cell.angle_beta   90.00
_cell.angle_gamma   90.00
#
_symmetry.space_group_name_H-M   'P 1'
#
loop_
_entity.id
_entity.type
_entity.pdbx_description
1 polymer ?
#
loop_
_entity_poly.entity_id
_entity_poly.type
_entity_poly.pdbx_seq_one_letter_code
_entity_poly.pdbx_strand_id
1 'polypeptide(L)'
;MFSFFVFVFIISLSLPPALSLSRLSLSLALYLSLPSRFSLSLSLSLPPALSPLSPRSLSLSLLPLSLSLSLSLSLSLSFSLSLSCSLSLSLSLSLLPPSLSLLSLSLFLSLHLPLSLSFSLSLFLSISLSLSLSLSLSLPLLSLSLFLSLSLPLPLSLSLSLSLSLSLSLSLSLCHPAKKKKPKLLNKFDKTIKAEIDAAEKLRKKGKLEEALRAFETLVQQHPQSPRARYGKAQAEDALAEKLRSNDMLQRSINTYREAAELPDVTSDLLRAALKRRAERQQFLGRIRGSLATLEKLVQLFPEDIGLKNELGVAHLLLGDNKGAKKVYDEVLAVAPSNGFAKVHYGFILKSENKIAESIPYLKEGLESGEPGTDDGRFYFHLGDALQRVGDSSAYHWYELGHKRGHFASVWQRSLYNVDGLKAQPWWTPKETGYTDLVKTLERNWKTIRDEALTVMDQNTGLFIPEEENLREKGEWGQYTLWQQGKKAGTACQGVPKTCSLLERYSEATGCKRGQIKFSVMHPGTHVWPHTGPTNCRLRMHLGLVIPKQGCRIRCTDQTREWEEGKVLIFDDSFEHEVWQDADRYRLIFIVDVWHPELTAYQRQTLSPI
;
A
#
# COMPACT_ATOMS: atom_id res chain seq x y z
N MET A 1 2.82 9.80 41.17
CA MET A 1 3.78 9.78 42.30
C MET A 1 5.16 9.64 41.67
N PHE A 2 5.91 10.73 41.49
CA PHE A 2 6.75 11.40 42.50
C PHE A 2 8.01 10.57 42.87
N SER A 3 9.18 11.02 42.43
CA SER A 3 10.11 11.69 43.36
C SER A 3 11.14 12.55 42.62
N PHE A 4 11.66 13.57 43.32
CA PHE A 4 12.80 14.40 42.94
C PHE A 4 14.14 13.69 43.26
N PHE A 5 15.22 14.12 42.60
CA PHE A 5 16.55 14.15 43.24
C PHE A 5 17.29 15.44 42.89
N VAL A 6 17.86 16.07 43.92
CA VAL A 6 18.66 17.30 43.88
C VAL A 6 20.13 16.93 43.98
N PHE A 7 21.02 17.63 43.26
CA PHE A 7 22.45 17.66 43.58
C PHE A 7 23.03 19.07 43.46
N VAL A 8 24.05 19.33 44.28
CA VAL A 8 24.55 20.65 44.69
C VAL A 8 25.79 21.04 43.87
N PHE A 9 25.94 22.34 43.58
CA PHE A 9 27.20 22.92 43.13
C PHE A 9 27.76 23.87 44.20
N ILE A 10 29.01 23.65 44.61
CA ILE A 10 29.77 24.56 45.47
C ILE A 10 30.63 25.43 44.56
N ILE A 11 30.46 26.75 44.63
CA ILE A 11 31.30 27.73 43.94
C ILE A 11 32.10 28.49 44.99
N SER A 12 33.41 28.24 45.02
CA SER A 12 34.36 28.98 45.86
C SER A 12 34.96 30.12 45.05
N LEU A 13 34.53 31.35 45.29
CA LEU A 13 35.09 32.55 44.65
C LEU A 13 35.94 33.33 45.66
N SER A 14 37.20 33.59 45.34
CA SER A 14 38.09 34.45 46.13
C SER A 14 38.64 35.59 45.27
N LEU A 15 38.12 36.80 45.52
CA LEU A 15 38.56 38.05 44.90
C LEU A 15 39.41 38.86 45.90
N PRO A 16 40.66 39.21 45.58
CA PRO A 16 41.38 40.25 46.31
C PRO A 16 40.96 41.66 45.80
N PRO A 17 41.02 42.69 46.64
CA PRO A 17 40.62 44.06 46.27
C PRO A 17 41.72 44.81 45.49
N ALA A 18 41.30 45.92 44.86
CA ALA A 18 42.11 46.94 44.16
C ALA A 18 42.54 46.68 42.70
N LEU A 19 41.80 47.32 41.78
CA LEU A 19 42.25 48.01 40.56
C LEU A 19 43.54 47.53 39.84
N SER A 20 43.39 46.72 38.78
CA SER A 20 43.77 47.12 37.41
C SER A 20 43.39 46.05 36.37
N LEU A 21 42.95 46.48 35.19
CA LEU A 21 42.48 45.60 34.10
C LEU A 21 43.65 45.00 33.30
N SER A 22 44.31 43.96 33.83
CA SER A 22 45.15 43.08 32.99
C SER A 22 45.43 41.68 33.59
N ARG A 23 45.02 40.63 32.85
CA ARG A 23 45.41 39.20 32.95
C ARG A 23 44.75 38.36 34.06
N LEU A 24 44.64 37.05 33.81
CA LEU A 24 43.75 36.08 34.47
C LEU A 24 44.35 34.66 34.40
N SER A 25 44.27 33.84 35.47
CA SER A 25 44.35 32.35 35.43
C SER A 25 44.22 31.64 36.79
N LEU A 26 43.38 30.59 36.89
CA LEU A 26 43.68 29.31 37.59
C LEU A 26 42.69 28.18 37.14
N SER A 27 42.78 26.97 37.73
CA SER A 27 42.78 25.69 36.95
C SER A 27 42.11 24.43 37.57
N LEU A 28 41.99 23.35 36.75
CA LEU A 28 41.71 21.92 37.10
C LEU A 28 40.29 21.60 37.65
N ALA A 29 39.72 20.38 37.64
CA ALA A 29 39.98 19.06 37.00
C ALA A 29 38.63 18.28 36.88
N LEU A 30 38.56 17.10 36.24
CA LEU A 30 37.28 16.45 35.86
C LEU A 30 37.30 14.90 35.96
N TYR A 31 36.13 14.25 36.17
CA TYR A 31 35.97 12.78 36.24
C TYR A 31 34.75 12.21 35.48
N LEU A 32 34.84 10.93 35.07
CA LEU A 32 34.00 10.28 34.06
C LEU A 32 33.54 8.87 34.51
N SER A 33 32.23 8.57 34.43
CA SER A 33 31.69 7.20 34.62
C SER A 33 30.41 6.89 33.79
N LEU A 34 30.59 6.41 32.55
CA LEU A 34 29.52 5.83 31.71
C LEU A 34 29.01 4.49 32.30
N PRO A 35 27.74 4.08 32.08
CA PRO A 35 27.03 4.15 30.79
C PRO A 35 26.09 5.36 30.62
N SER A 36 26.22 6.06 29.49
CA SER A 36 25.44 7.23 29.07
C SER A 36 25.50 8.50 29.94
N ARG A 37 26.62 8.76 30.65
CA ARG A 37 27.04 10.10 31.14
C ARG A 37 28.58 10.31 31.14
N PHE A 38 29.02 11.58 31.09
CA PHE A 38 30.40 12.15 31.19
C PHE A 38 31.32 11.94 29.94
N SER A 39 32.32 12.74 29.50
CA SER A 39 33.08 13.98 29.89
C SER A 39 34.49 13.84 30.50
N LEU A 40 35.53 14.55 29.98
CA LEU A 40 36.92 14.66 30.51
C LEU A 40 37.54 16.08 30.29
N SER A 41 38.61 16.47 31.00
CA SER A 41 39.32 17.79 30.89
C SER A 41 40.84 17.72 31.06
N LEU A 42 41.57 18.81 30.72
CA LEU A 42 42.66 19.37 31.53
C LEU A 42 43.06 20.82 31.14
N SER A 43 44.00 21.47 31.86
CA SER A 43 44.34 22.90 31.80
C SER A 43 45.79 23.24 32.21
N LEU A 44 46.34 24.42 31.82
CA LEU A 44 47.18 25.40 32.60
C LEU A 44 48.08 26.26 31.66
N SER A 45 47.96 27.61 31.55
CA SER A 45 48.59 28.75 32.29
C SER A 45 49.90 29.35 31.72
N LEU A 46 49.98 30.69 31.59
CA LEU A 46 51.06 31.51 30.98
C LEU A 46 52.07 32.07 32.01
N PRO A 47 53.17 32.79 31.63
CA PRO A 47 53.14 34.28 31.65
C PRO A 47 54.00 34.97 30.51
N PRO A 48 54.67 36.16 30.64
CA PRO A 48 54.28 37.32 29.81
C PRO A 48 55.41 38.09 29.05
N ALA A 49 55.09 38.72 27.92
CA ALA A 49 55.86 39.85 27.38
C ALA A 49 54.99 40.84 26.57
N LEU A 50 55.36 42.13 26.61
CA LEU A 50 54.89 43.23 25.75
C LEU A 50 56.08 43.64 24.88
N SER A 51 55.94 44.00 23.61
CA SER A 51 55.74 45.40 23.14
C SER A 51 56.21 45.47 21.65
N PRO A 52 55.96 46.57 20.89
CA PRO A 52 55.99 46.53 19.42
C PRO A 52 57.31 47.03 18.79
N LEU A 53 57.64 46.53 17.59
CA LEU A 53 58.26 47.29 16.48
C LEU A 53 58.39 46.43 15.20
N SER A 54 58.80 47.06 14.09
CA SER A 54 58.68 46.59 12.70
C SER A 54 59.82 45.62 12.24
N PRO A 55 59.87 45.13 10.98
CA PRO A 55 60.26 43.75 10.71
C PRO A 55 61.76 43.49 10.48
N ARG A 56 62.30 42.45 11.14
CA ARG A 56 63.23 41.41 10.59
C ARG A 56 63.84 40.53 11.71
N SER A 57 63.47 39.23 11.74
CA SER A 57 64.14 38.11 12.47
C SER A 57 64.28 38.23 14.01
N LEU A 58 64.38 37.17 14.85
CA LEU A 58 64.89 35.80 14.65
C LEU A 58 64.42 34.82 15.77
N SER A 59 64.41 33.51 15.47
CA SER A 59 64.51 32.33 16.37
C SER A 59 63.47 32.02 17.47
N LEU A 60 63.23 30.70 17.65
CA LEU A 60 62.29 30.08 18.58
C LEU A 60 62.99 29.35 19.74
N SER A 61 62.24 29.10 20.82
CA SER A 61 62.45 27.96 21.73
C SER A 61 61.17 27.10 21.79
N LEU A 62 61.32 25.82 22.15
CA LEU A 62 60.26 24.80 22.19
C LEU A 62 60.42 23.93 23.44
N LEU A 63 59.30 23.37 23.96
CA LEU A 63 59.06 22.06 24.63
C LEU A 63 57.73 22.14 25.47
N PRO A 64 57.08 21.03 25.91
CA PRO A 64 56.05 20.38 25.08
C PRO A 64 54.71 19.98 25.79
N LEU A 65 53.76 19.42 25.01
CA LEU A 65 52.55 18.64 25.44
C LEU A 65 51.45 19.40 26.25
N SER A 66 50.18 18.99 26.31
CA SER A 66 49.41 17.86 25.71
C SER A 66 47.90 18.23 25.51
N LEU A 67 47.11 17.39 24.83
CA LEU A 67 45.75 17.68 24.30
C LEU A 67 44.60 17.05 25.12
N SER A 68 43.40 17.64 25.06
CA SER A 68 42.12 16.93 25.26
C SER A 68 41.04 17.38 24.25
N LEU A 69 39.99 16.56 24.11
CA LEU A 69 39.13 16.44 22.92
C LEU A 69 37.71 16.99 23.15
N SER A 70 37.14 17.69 22.17
CA SER A 70 35.70 18.02 22.11
C SER A 70 35.06 17.42 20.85
N LEU A 71 33.79 17.02 20.97
CA LEU A 71 33.03 16.34 19.92
C LEU A 71 31.68 17.06 19.74
N SER A 72 31.52 17.75 18.61
CA SER A 72 30.29 18.42 18.22
C SER A 72 29.66 17.74 17.00
N LEU A 73 28.46 17.21 17.16
CA LEU A 73 27.65 16.75 16.04
C LEU A 73 26.81 17.94 15.54
N SER A 74 27.01 18.35 14.28
CA SER A 74 26.12 19.32 13.63
C SER A 74 25.52 18.69 12.38
N LEU A 75 24.18 18.79 12.27
CA LEU A 75 23.42 18.31 11.12
C LEU A 75 22.91 19.53 10.36
N SER A 76 23.52 19.82 9.21
CA SER A 76 23.04 20.86 8.30
C SER A 76 22.37 20.20 7.09
N LEU A 77 21.08 20.47 6.91
CA LEU A 77 20.40 20.28 5.63
C LEU A 77 20.50 21.59 4.83
N SER A 78 21.01 21.50 3.60
CA SER A 78 20.86 22.54 2.59
C SER A 78 20.04 22.03 1.42
N PHE A 79 19.08 22.85 1.00
CA PHE A 79 18.21 22.61 -0.15
C PHE A 79 18.52 23.65 -1.21
N SER A 80 18.97 23.22 -2.39
CA SER A 80 19.15 24.07 -3.55
C SER A 80 18.31 23.56 -4.72
N LEU A 81 17.51 24.46 -5.28
CA LEU A 81 16.70 24.24 -6.47
C LEU A 81 17.25 25.11 -7.59
N SER A 82 17.87 24.50 -8.59
CA SER A 82 18.29 25.19 -9.81
C SER A 82 17.35 24.84 -10.96
N LEU A 83 16.59 25.83 -11.44
CA LEU A 83 15.93 25.75 -12.74
C LEU A 83 16.91 26.21 -13.81
N SER A 84 17.14 25.37 -14.80
CA SER A 84 17.68 25.82 -16.09
C SER A 84 16.70 25.39 -17.19
N CYS A 85 16.54 26.23 -18.21
CA CYS A 85 15.68 25.96 -19.36
C CYS A 85 16.57 25.92 -20.59
N SER A 86 16.58 24.79 -21.30
CA SER A 86 17.29 24.67 -22.58
C SER A 86 16.28 24.33 -23.68
N LEU A 87 16.29 25.17 -24.71
CA LEU A 87 15.45 25.03 -25.89
C LEU A 87 16.34 24.54 -27.03
N SER A 88 16.16 23.30 -27.46
CA SER A 88 16.82 22.76 -28.65
C SER A 88 15.84 22.75 -29.81
N LEU A 89 16.22 23.45 -30.88
CA LEU A 89 15.53 23.45 -32.16
C LEU A 89 16.33 22.54 -33.10
N SER A 90 15.72 21.47 -33.61
CA SER A 90 16.33 20.64 -34.65
C SER A 90 15.48 20.64 -35.91
N LEU A 91 16.15 20.80 -37.04
CA LEU A 91 15.55 21.02 -38.35
C LEU A 91 16.11 19.94 -39.28
N SER A 92 15.29 18.95 -39.59
CA SER A 92 15.68 17.82 -40.43
C SER A 92 15.16 18.05 -41.86
N LEU A 93 16.08 18.04 -42.83
CA LEU A 93 15.79 18.16 -44.25
C LEU A 93 15.98 16.79 -44.91
N SER A 94 14.89 16.21 -45.41
CA SER A 94 14.93 14.90 -46.08
C SER A 94 14.88 15.11 -47.60
N LEU A 95 15.95 14.78 -48.30
CA LEU A 95 16.01 14.81 -49.77
C LEU A 95 15.85 13.38 -50.32
N LEU A 96 14.75 13.15 -51.04
CA LEU A 96 14.52 11.95 -51.85
C LEU A 96 14.91 12.22 -53.32
N PRO A 97 15.29 11.17 -54.09
CA PRO A 97 15.83 11.32 -55.44
C PRO A 97 14.81 11.85 -56.48
N PRO A 98 15.27 12.36 -57.63
CA PRO A 98 14.57 13.41 -58.39
C PRO A 98 13.52 12.89 -59.38
N SER A 99 12.44 12.27 -58.88
CA SER A 99 11.27 11.95 -59.72
C SER A 99 9.90 12.17 -59.07
N LEU A 100 9.81 12.49 -57.77
CA LEU A 100 8.56 12.88 -57.11
C LEU A 100 8.82 13.98 -56.07
N SER A 101 8.32 15.19 -56.32
CA SER A 101 8.58 16.37 -55.49
C SER A 101 7.64 16.48 -54.30
N LEU A 102 8.08 16.02 -53.13
CA LEU A 102 7.51 16.41 -51.83
C LEU A 102 8.63 16.77 -50.85
N LEU A 103 8.73 18.05 -50.52
CA LEU A 103 9.68 18.57 -49.53
C LEU A 103 9.07 18.48 -48.13
N SER A 104 9.49 17.50 -47.33
CA SER A 104 9.07 17.40 -45.92
C SER A 104 10.03 18.17 -45.00
N LEU A 105 9.56 19.30 -44.46
CA LEU A 105 10.26 20.05 -43.42
C LEU A 105 9.73 19.65 -42.04
N SER A 106 10.52 18.89 -41.27
CA SER A 106 10.18 18.55 -39.88
C SER A 106 10.92 19.44 -38.89
N LEU A 107 10.17 20.31 -38.23
CA LEU A 107 10.62 21.17 -37.13
C LEU A 107 10.39 20.45 -35.79
N PHE A 108 11.46 20.05 -35.12
CA PHE A 108 11.38 19.48 -33.78
C PHE A 108 11.79 20.53 -32.74
N LEU A 109 10.84 20.87 -31.86
CA LEU A 109 11.02 21.77 -30.74
C LEU A 109 11.07 20.95 -29.44
N SER A 110 12.28 20.74 -28.90
CA SER A 110 12.47 20.06 -27.62
C SER A 110 12.72 21.08 -26.50
N LEU A 111 11.77 21.18 -25.58
CA LEU A 111 11.92 21.90 -24.31
C LEU A 111 12.47 20.96 -23.25
N HIS A 112 13.72 21.16 -22.85
CA HIS A 112 14.32 20.47 -21.71
C HIS A 112 14.30 21.39 -20.49
N LEU A 113 13.43 21.03 -19.51
CA LEU A 113 13.44 21.56 -18.15
C LEU A 113 14.05 20.49 -17.21
N PRO A 114 15.38 20.44 -17.05
CA PRO A 114 16.00 19.69 -15.97
C PRO A 114 15.65 20.33 -14.62
N LEU A 115 14.70 19.72 -13.89
CA LEU A 115 14.45 20.05 -12.49
C LEU A 115 15.44 19.27 -11.61
N SER A 116 16.60 19.86 -11.32
CA SER A 116 17.58 19.24 -10.43
C SER A 116 17.27 19.60 -8.97
N LEU A 117 16.64 18.68 -8.23
CA LEU A 117 16.69 18.67 -6.78
C LEU A 117 18.03 18.09 -6.34
N SER A 118 18.84 18.88 -5.63
CA SER A 118 20.04 18.38 -4.95
C SER A 118 19.80 18.37 -3.44
N PHE A 119 19.70 17.17 -2.87
CA PHE A 119 19.67 16.96 -1.42
C PHE A 119 21.08 16.65 -0.93
N SER A 120 21.66 17.53 -0.11
CA SER A 120 22.96 17.31 0.52
C SER A 120 22.80 17.16 2.02
N LEU A 121 22.87 15.92 2.49
CA LEU A 121 23.00 15.60 3.91
C LEU A 121 24.49 15.57 4.29
N SER A 122 24.99 16.66 4.87
CA SER A 122 26.37 16.72 5.37
C SER A 122 26.41 16.31 6.84
N LEU A 123 26.85 15.08 7.12
CA LEU A 123 27.12 14.60 8.46
C LEU A 123 28.56 14.98 8.85
N PHE A 124 28.74 16.03 9.66
CA PHE A 124 30.06 16.42 10.15
C PHE A 124 30.38 15.70 11.47
N LEU A 125 31.31 14.74 11.41
CA LEU A 125 31.92 14.12 12.58
C LEU A 125 33.35 14.63 12.73
N SER A 126 33.56 15.61 13.62
CA SER A 126 34.89 16.13 13.93
C SER A 126 35.57 15.30 15.02
N ILE A 127 36.53 14.45 14.63
CA ILE A 127 37.46 13.80 15.55
C ILE A 127 38.75 14.63 15.56
N SER A 128 39.16 15.13 16.73
CA SER A 128 40.46 15.78 16.90
C SER A 128 41.53 14.76 17.32
N LEU A 129 42.78 14.96 16.91
CA LEU A 129 43.89 14.11 17.31
C LEU A 129 45.18 14.93 17.39
N SER A 130 45.90 14.80 18.49
CA SER A 130 47.20 15.46 18.71
C SER A 130 48.35 14.54 18.37
N LEU A 131 49.43 15.11 17.83
CA LEU A 131 50.81 14.81 18.25
C LEU A 131 51.75 15.97 17.84
N SER A 132 52.99 15.94 18.33
CA SER A 132 53.67 17.17 18.78
C SER A 132 55.17 17.24 18.48
N LEU A 133 55.63 18.44 18.07
CA LEU A 133 57.05 18.93 18.02
C LEU A 133 58.00 18.20 17.04
N SER A 134 59.13 18.75 16.57
CA SER A 134 59.86 20.02 16.85
C SER A 134 60.62 20.59 15.61
N LEU A 135 61.22 21.78 15.74
CA LEU A 135 61.82 22.69 14.72
C LEU A 135 63.09 22.19 13.97
N SER A 136 63.65 22.84 12.92
CA SER A 136 64.02 24.28 12.78
C SER A 136 64.16 24.82 11.33
N LEU A 137 64.57 26.10 11.17
CA LEU A 137 64.40 26.97 9.99
C LEU A 137 65.73 27.39 9.31
N SER A 138 65.77 27.51 7.97
CA SER A 138 66.34 28.67 7.23
C SER A 138 66.22 28.54 5.70
N LEU A 139 66.28 29.68 4.99
CA LEU A 139 66.22 29.85 3.52
C LEU A 139 67.62 30.11 2.94
N PRO A 140 67.85 29.95 1.62
CA PRO A 140 67.27 28.97 0.72
C PRO A 140 68.37 28.29 -0.15
N LEU A 141 68.86 27.09 0.22
CA LEU A 141 69.62 26.13 -0.62
C LEU A 141 70.06 24.88 0.22
N LEU A 142 69.18 23.87 0.41
CA LEU A 142 69.38 22.58 1.13
C LEU A 142 69.90 22.64 2.60
N SER A 143 69.62 21.75 3.56
CA SER A 143 68.67 20.62 3.74
C SER A 143 68.70 20.16 5.21
N LEU A 144 67.59 19.76 5.85
CA LEU A 144 67.61 18.95 7.10
C LEU A 144 66.27 18.21 7.37
N SER A 145 66.30 17.20 8.25
CA SER A 145 65.27 16.15 8.49
C SER A 145 65.10 15.80 9.99
N LEU A 146 64.34 14.77 10.39
CA LEU A 146 62.86 14.64 10.53
C LEU A 146 62.59 13.37 11.38
N PHE A 147 61.55 13.32 12.24
CA PHE A 147 60.86 12.07 12.63
C PHE A 147 59.43 12.31 13.15
N LEU A 148 58.57 11.29 13.04
CA LEU A 148 57.10 11.36 13.17
C LEU A 148 56.56 10.09 13.84
N SER A 149 55.44 10.17 14.57
CA SER A 149 54.58 9.01 14.87
C SER A 149 53.12 9.37 14.64
N LEU A 150 52.36 8.45 14.06
CA LEU A 150 51.03 8.71 13.53
C LEU A 150 50.14 7.47 13.66
N SER A 151 48.91 7.65 14.13
CA SER A 151 47.87 6.62 14.19
C SER A 151 46.59 7.15 13.53
N LEU A 152 46.19 6.47 12.46
CA LEU A 152 45.08 6.87 11.58
C LEU A 152 44.07 5.72 11.49
N PRO A 153 42.78 5.99 11.72
CA PRO A 153 41.70 5.31 11.04
C PRO A 153 41.02 6.29 10.07
N LEU A 154 41.32 6.17 8.78
CA LEU A 154 40.34 6.51 7.74
C LEU A 154 39.13 5.57 7.91
N PRO A 155 37.88 6.05 7.72
CA PRO A 155 37.39 6.16 6.35
C PRO A 155 36.40 7.31 6.03
N LEU A 156 36.46 7.71 4.74
CA LEU A 156 35.38 8.14 3.85
C LEU A 156 34.32 9.13 4.36
N SER A 157 34.40 10.36 3.83
CA SER A 157 33.19 11.14 3.50
C SER A 157 32.46 10.50 2.31
N LEU A 158 31.42 9.71 2.58
CA LEU A 158 30.56 9.18 1.52
C LEU A 158 29.51 10.24 1.13
N SER A 159 29.84 11.09 0.16
CA SER A 159 28.90 12.06 -0.41
C SER A 159 27.87 11.35 -1.30
N LEU A 160 26.76 10.92 -0.69
CA LEU A 160 25.64 10.30 -1.39
C LEU A 160 24.78 11.37 -2.06
N SER A 161 25.32 11.98 -3.13
CA SER A 161 24.57 12.92 -3.97
C SER A 161 23.60 12.15 -4.87
N LEU A 162 22.41 11.87 -4.34
CA LEU A 162 21.25 11.39 -5.11
C LEU A 162 20.73 12.53 -6.01
N SER A 163 21.38 12.71 -7.16
CA SER A 163 20.91 13.61 -8.23
C SER A 163 19.79 12.92 -9.03
N LEU A 164 18.57 13.03 -8.52
CA LEU A 164 17.37 12.51 -9.18
C LEU A 164 17.01 13.42 -10.37
N SER A 165 17.64 13.15 -11.51
CA SER A 165 17.39 13.85 -12.77
C SER A 165 16.14 13.32 -13.47
N LEU A 166 14.98 13.81 -13.03
CA LEU A 166 13.70 13.60 -13.70
C LEU A 166 13.70 14.34 -15.06
N SER A 167 14.15 13.63 -16.09
CA SER A 167 14.03 14.07 -17.49
C SER A 167 12.60 13.84 -17.99
N LEU A 168 11.72 14.78 -17.71
CA LEU A 168 10.39 14.84 -18.33
C LEU A 168 10.54 15.19 -19.83
N SER A 169 10.69 14.17 -20.67
CA SER A 169 10.57 14.26 -22.11
C SER A 169 9.09 14.43 -22.49
N LEU A 170 8.62 15.67 -22.43
CA LEU A 170 7.26 16.03 -22.84
C LEU A 170 7.16 15.99 -24.36
N SER A 171 6.96 14.78 -24.89
CA SER A 171 6.62 14.53 -26.29
C SER A 171 5.21 15.05 -26.54
N LEU A 172 5.13 16.32 -26.92
CA LEU A 172 3.91 16.97 -27.43
C LEU A 172 3.50 16.37 -28.77
N SER A 173 2.99 15.14 -28.74
CA SER A 173 2.07 14.69 -29.76
C SER A 173 0.82 15.57 -29.65
N LEU A 174 0.49 16.29 -30.72
CA LEU A 174 -0.74 17.10 -30.82
C LEU A 174 -1.97 16.22 -31.03
N CYS A 175 -2.09 15.16 -30.22
CA CYS A 175 -3.34 14.43 -30.06
C CYS A 175 -4.30 15.37 -29.35
N HIS A 176 -5.14 16.06 -30.13
CA HIS A 176 -6.11 17.02 -29.62
C HIS A 176 -6.95 16.34 -28.53
N PRO A 177 -6.92 16.78 -27.25
CA PRO A 177 -7.93 16.38 -26.31
C PRO A 177 -9.24 16.93 -26.85
N ALA A 178 -10.11 16.04 -27.36
CA ALA A 178 -11.40 16.42 -27.90
C ALA A 178 -12.11 17.27 -26.84
N LYS A 179 -12.31 18.57 -27.13
CA LYS A 179 -12.87 19.54 -26.18
C LYS A 179 -14.20 18.97 -25.69
N LYS A 180 -14.23 18.41 -24.47
CA LYS A 180 -15.44 17.81 -23.88
C LYS A 180 -16.52 18.89 -23.89
N LYS A 181 -17.47 18.79 -24.83
CA LYS A 181 -18.60 19.71 -24.93
C LYS A 181 -19.27 19.71 -23.56
N LYS A 182 -19.51 20.90 -22.99
CA LYS A 182 -20.25 21.01 -21.73
C LYS A 182 -21.59 20.28 -21.91
N PRO A 183 -21.95 19.35 -21.00
CA PRO A 183 -23.17 18.56 -21.18
C PRO A 183 -24.38 19.48 -21.23
N LYS A 184 -25.25 19.24 -22.21
CA LYS A 184 -26.49 20.01 -22.45
C LYS A 184 -27.56 19.56 -21.47
N LEU A 185 -27.42 19.93 -20.20
CA LEU A 185 -28.33 19.51 -19.12
C LEU A 185 -29.67 20.25 -19.07
N LEU A 186 -29.91 21.23 -19.95
CA LEU A 186 -31.12 22.07 -19.96
C LEU A 186 -31.92 21.81 -21.24
N ASN A 187 -33.19 21.41 -21.08
CA ASN A 187 -34.13 21.30 -22.20
C ASN A 187 -34.63 22.69 -22.66
N LYS A 188 -35.72 22.78 -23.43
CA LYS A 188 -36.28 24.08 -23.87
C LYS A 188 -36.86 24.88 -22.69
N PHE A 189 -37.56 24.21 -21.78
CA PHE A 189 -38.17 24.82 -20.60
C PHE A 189 -37.14 25.18 -19.53
N ASP A 190 -36.20 24.29 -19.20
CA ASP A 190 -35.16 24.53 -18.17
C ASP A 190 -34.26 25.75 -18.48
N LYS A 191 -34.28 26.25 -19.72
CA LYS A 191 -33.57 27.47 -20.11
C LYS A 191 -34.28 28.75 -19.68
N THR A 192 -35.61 28.75 -19.53
CA THR A 192 -36.37 29.92 -19.07
C THR A 192 -36.14 30.12 -17.57
N ILE A 193 -36.19 29.04 -16.79
CA ILE A 193 -35.92 28.99 -15.34
C ILE A 193 -34.44 28.76 -14.97
N LYS A 194 -33.53 29.14 -15.89
CA LYS A 194 -32.09 28.89 -15.73
C LYS A 194 -31.51 29.64 -14.52
N ALA A 195 -32.01 30.83 -14.24
CA ALA A 195 -31.49 31.70 -13.19
C ALA A 195 -31.71 31.09 -11.79
N GLU A 196 -32.90 30.56 -11.52
CA GLU A 196 -33.23 29.92 -10.26
C GLU A 196 -32.49 28.59 -10.09
N ILE A 197 -32.40 27.79 -11.16
CA ILE A 197 -31.60 26.55 -11.19
C ILE A 197 -30.13 26.81 -10.86
N ASP A 198 -29.51 27.82 -11.49
CA ASP A 198 -28.11 28.17 -11.24
C ASP A 198 -27.92 28.73 -9.81
N ALA A 199 -28.92 29.42 -9.24
CA ALA A 199 -28.89 29.88 -7.86
C ALA A 199 -28.93 28.71 -6.85
N ALA A 200 -29.82 27.73 -7.05
CA ALA A 200 -29.88 26.52 -6.23
C ALA A 200 -28.59 25.67 -6.37
N GLU A 201 -28.06 25.52 -7.58
CA GLU A 201 -26.79 24.83 -7.83
C GLU A 201 -25.59 25.56 -7.17
N LYS A 202 -25.63 26.90 -7.10
CA LYS A 202 -24.62 27.72 -6.39
C LYS A 202 -24.67 27.50 -4.88
N LEU A 203 -25.84 27.28 -4.28
CA LEU A 203 -25.94 26.87 -2.87
C LEU A 203 -25.32 25.48 -2.64
N ARG A 204 -25.64 24.51 -3.51
CA ARG A 204 -25.09 23.14 -3.45
C ARG A 204 -23.56 23.15 -3.53
N LYS A 205 -23.00 23.88 -4.49
CA LYS A 205 -21.54 24.05 -4.67
C LYS A 205 -20.84 24.81 -3.55
N LYS A 206 -21.57 25.62 -2.77
CA LYS A 206 -21.08 26.27 -1.54
C LYS A 206 -21.15 25.38 -0.30
N GLY A 207 -21.61 24.13 -0.42
CA GLY A 207 -21.80 23.22 0.73
C GLY A 207 -23.03 23.52 1.59
N LYS A 208 -23.88 24.48 1.20
CA LYS A 208 -25.16 24.79 1.85
C LYS A 208 -26.23 23.80 1.42
N LEU A 209 -26.03 22.51 1.73
CA LEU A 209 -26.80 21.40 1.16
C LEU A 209 -28.28 21.45 1.56
N GLU A 210 -28.58 21.79 2.81
CA GLU A 210 -29.95 21.89 3.33
C GLU A 210 -30.73 23.05 2.70
N GLU A 211 -30.08 24.19 2.44
CA GLU A 211 -30.67 25.32 1.69
C GLU A 211 -30.85 24.95 0.21
N ALA A 212 -29.87 24.28 -0.40
CA ALA A 212 -29.93 23.84 -1.79
C ALA A 212 -31.05 22.81 -2.02
N LEU A 213 -31.22 21.86 -1.10
CA LEU A 213 -32.30 20.87 -1.17
C LEU A 213 -33.67 21.55 -1.13
N ARG A 214 -33.91 22.45 -0.17
CA ARG A 214 -35.16 23.23 -0.11
C ARG A 214 -35.38 24.06 -1.38
N ALA A 215 -34.33 24.70 -1.91
CA ALA A 215 -34.43 25.47 -3.15
C ALA A 215 -34.84 24.60 -4.35
N PHE A 216 -34.25 23.40 -4.49
CA PHE A 216 -34.65 22.45 -5.53
C PHE A 216 -36.03 21.83 -5.28
N GLU A 217 -36.44 21.64 -4.02
CA GLU A 217 -37.80 21.21 -3.67
C GLU A 217 -38.85 22.24 -4.10
N THR A 218 -38.64 23.53 -3.79
CA THR A 218 -39.50 24.62 -4.26
C THR A 218 -39.55 24.66 -5.79
N LEU A 219 -38.42 24.51 -6.48
CA LEU A 219 -38.39 24.46 -7.95
C LEU A 219 -39.13 23.25 -8.53
N VAL A 220 -39.06 22.08 -7.88
CA VAL A 220 -39.83 20.90 -8.30
C VAL A 220 -41.33 21.06 -8.01
N GLN A 221 -41.72 21.80 -6.97
CA GLN A 221 -43.13 22.13 -6.70
C GLN A 221 -43.69 23.12 -7.73
N GLN A 222 -42.93 24.19 -8.04
CA GLN A 222 -43.32 25.21 -9.01
C GLN A 222 -43.27 24.70 -10.46
N HIS A 223 -42.32 23.80 -10.76
CA HIS A 223 -42.08 23.26 -12.10
C HIS A 223 -41.93 21.72 -12.07
N PRO A 224 -43.02 20.96 -11.83
CA PRO A 224 -42.96 19.51 -11.64
C PRO A 224 -42.36 18.72 -12.81
N GLN A 225 -42.43 19.28 -14.02
CA GLN A 225 -41.93 18.72 -15.26
C GLN A 225 -40.45 19.05 -15.57
N SER A 226 -39.77 19.91 -14.80
CA SER A 226 -38.36 20.26 -15.06
C SER A 226 -37.40 19.10 -14.74
N PRO A 227 -36.74 18.49 -15.74
CA PRO A 227 -35.75 17.45 -15.49
C PRO A 227 -34.54 17.98 -14.72
N ARG A 228 -34.10 19.20 -15.02
CA ARG A 228 -32.93 19.78 -14.36
C ARG A 228 -33.18 20.11 -12.90
N ALA A 229 -34.37 20.58 -12.52
CA ALA A 229 -34.74 20.81 -11.12
C ALA A 229 -34.80 19.49 -10.35
N ARG A 230 -35.46 18.46 -10.90
CA ARG A 230 -35.53 17.11 -10.30
C ARG A 230 -34.14 16.49 -10.15
N TYR A 231 -33.27 16.61 -11.15
CA TYR A 231 -31.88 16.17 -11.09
C TYR A 231 -31.07 16.94 -10.04
N GLY A 232 -31.29 18.25 -9.90
CA GLY A 232 -30.66 19.08 -8.87
C GLY A 232 -31.07 18.68 -7.46
N LYS A 233 -32.35 18.36 -7.26
CA LYS A 233 -32.85 17.77 -6.01
C LYS A 233 -32.12 16.47 -5.69
N ALA A 234 -32.04 15.53 -6.64
CA ALA A 234 -31.32 14.27 -6.46
C ALA A 234 -29.84 14.48 -6.08
N GLN A 235 -29.15 15.42 -6.73
CA GLN A 235 -27.76 15.77 -6.40
C GLN A 235 -27.59 16.43 -5.02
N ALA A 236 -28.62 17.11 -4.50
CA ALA A 236 -28.62 17.67 -3.15
C ALA A 236 -28.90 16.59 -2.09
N GLU A 237 -29.85 15.68 -2.35
CA GLU A 237 -30.13 14.49 -1.52
C GLU A 237 -28.90 13.56 -1.42
N ASP A 238 -28.23 13.29 -2.53
CA ASP A 238 -27.01 12.46 -2.63
C ASP A 238 -25.85 13.05 -1.80
N ALA A 239 -25.56 14.34 -1.98
CA ALA A 239 -24.54 15.04 -1.19
C ALA A 239 -24.91 15.11 0.30
N LEU A 240 -26.20 15.28 0.64
CA LEU A 240 -26.66 15.29 2.02
C LEU A 240 -26.60 13.89 2.65
N ALA A 241 -26.83 12.83 1.87
CA ALA A 241 -26.65 11.45 2.29
C ALA A 241 -25.19 11.13 2.63
N GLU A 242 -24.23 11.60 1.82
CA GLU A 242 -22.79 11.49 2.12
C GLU A 242 -22.42 12.28 3.40
N LYS A 243 -22.92 13.52 3.57
CA LYS A 243 -22.71 14.34 4.78
C LYS A 243 -23.27 13.70 6.06
N LEU A 244 -24.48 13.14 5.99
CA LEU A 244 -25.16 12.52 7.13
C LEU A 244 -24.83 11.03 7.31
N ARG A 245 -24.09 10.42 6.38
CA ARG A 245 -23.86 8.95 6.29
C ARG A 245 -25.16 8.14 6.36
N SER A 246 -26.21 8.63 5.69
CA SER A 246 -27.57 8.09 5.77
C SER A 246 -27.97 7.29 4.52
N ASN A 247 -28.12 5.97 4.68
CA ASN A 247 -28.59 5.08 3.62
C ASN A 247 -30.03 5.39 3.18
N ASP A 248 -30.89 5.87 4.08
CA ASP A 248 -32.27 6.25 3.74
C ASP A 248 -32.31 7.51 2.86
N MET A 249 -31.47 8.50 3.17
CA MET A 249 -31.31 9.69 2.30
C MET A 249 -30.74 9.29 0.94
N LEU A 250 -29.78 8.36 0.91
CA LEU A 250 -29.23 7.86 -0.34
C LEU A 250 -30.29 7.12 -1.18
N GLN A 251 -31.17 6.36 -0.52
CA GLN A 251 -32.28 5.69 -1.20
C GLN A 251 -33.32 6.67 -1.77
N ARG A 252 -33.54 7.82 -1.13
CA ARG A 252 -34.35 8.91 -1.71
C ARG A 252 -33.69 9.44 -2.99
N SER A 253 -32.40 9.76 -2.95
CA SER A 253 -31.68 10.26 -4.13
C SER A 253 -31.72 9.29 -5.33
N ILE A 254 -31.59 7.98 -5.08
CA ILE A 254 -31.73 6.93 -6.12
C ILE A 254 -33.10 6.97 -6.80
N ASN A 255 -34.17 7.19 -6.02
CA ASN A 255 -35.53 7.33 -6.56
C ASN A 255 -35.69 8.66 -7.33
N THR A 256 -35.18 9.77 -6.80
CA THR A 256 -35.24 11.08 -7.46
C THR A 256 -34.42 11.12 -8.76
N TYR A 257 -33.29 10.41 -8.85
CA TYR A 257 -32.55 10.23 -10.11
C TYR A 257 -33.34 9.44 -11.16
N ARG A 258 -34.12 8.42 -10.73
CA ARG A 258 -35.06 7.72 -11.62
C ARG A 258 -36.14 8.67 -12.12
N GLU A 259 -36.79 9.42 -11.23
CA GLU A 259 -37.81 10.40 -11.58
C GLU A 259 -37.28 11.43 -12.59
N ALA A 260 -36.08 11.98 -12.36
CA ALA A 260 -35.45 12.94 -13.27
C ALA A 260 -35.18 12.37 -14.67
N ALA A 261 -35.00 11.05 -14.79
CA ALA A 261 -34.78 10.32 -16.04
C ALA A 261 -36.08 9.87 -16.74
N GLU A 262 -37.23 9.95 -16.07
CA GLU A 262 -38.55 9.52 -16.57
C GLU A 262 -39.47 10.68 -16.95
N LEU A 263 -39.04 11.93 -16.73
CA LEU A 263 -39.74 13.15 -17.13
C LEU A 263 -39.76 13.35 -18.68
N PRO A 264 -40.72 14.14 -19.20
CA PRO A 264 -40.73 14.51 -20.62
C PRO A 264 -39.57 15.47 -20.97
N ASP A 265 -39.22 15.51 -22.27
CA ASP A 265 -38.19 16.40 -22.83
C ASP A 265 -36.83 16.37 -22.08
N VAL A 266 -36.46 15.24 -21.47
CA VAL A 266 -35.15 15.04 -20.85
C VAL A 266 -34.06 15.05 -21.94
N THR A 267 -32.98 15.80 -21.71
CA THR A 267 -31.83 15.80 -22.62
C THR A 267 -31.00 14.53 -22.49
N SER A 268 -30.39 14.06 -23.59
CA SER A 268 -29.51 12.88 -23.63
C SER A 268 -28.45 12.89 -22.53
N ASP A 269 -27.85 14.06 -22.30
CA ASP A 269 -26.73 14.23 -21.38
C ASP A 269 -27.20 14.18 -19.92
N LEU A 270 -28.41 14.70 -19.62
CA LEU A 270 -29.02 14.60 -18.29
C LEU A 270 -29.50 13.17 -18.03
N LEU A 271 -30.13 12.52 -19.02
CA LEU A 271 -30.57 11.12 -18.93
C LEU A 271 -29.40 10.20 -18.58
N ARG A 272 -28.28 10.35 -19.31
CA ARG A 272 -27.04 9.59 -19.04
C ARG A 272 -26.50 9.88 -17.64
N ALA A 273 -26.39 11.15 -17.25
CA ALA A 273 -25.83 11.54 -15.95
C ALA A 273 -26.70 11.09 -14.76
N ALA A 274 -28.03 11.12 -14.90
CA ALA A 274 -28.97 10.70 -13.86
C ALA A 274 -28.97 9.18 -13.67
N LEU A 275 -29.12 8.41 -14.76
CA LEU A 275 -29.13 6.95 -14.68
C LEU A 275 -27.76 6.39 -14.27
N LYS A 276 -26.65 7.00 -14.72
CA LYS A 276 -25.30 6.55 -14.32
C LYS A 276 -25.09 6.72 -12.82
N ARG A 277 -25.36 7.92 -12.30
CA ARG A 277 -25.21 8.18 -10.85
C ARG A 277 -26.17 7.31 -10.03
N ARG A 278 -27.38 7.05 -10.52
CA ARG A 278 -28.31 6.07 -9.92
C ARG A 278 -27.67 4.67 -9.83
N ALA A 279 -27.08 4.17 -10.92
CA ALA A 279 -26.43 2.86 -10.96
C ALA A 279 -25.24 2.77 -9.98
N GLU A 280 -24.39 3.81 -9.91
CA GLU A 280 -23.29 3.92 -8.92
C GLU A 280 -23.80 3.84 -7.48
N ARG A 281 -24.85 4.61 -7.15
CA ARG A 281 -25.42 4.65 -5.79
C ARG A 281 -26.15 3.36 -5.43
N GLN A 282 -26.76 2.68 -6.40
CA GLN A 282 -27.30 1.33 -6.21
C GLN A 282 -26.21 0.30 -5.90
N GLN A 283 -25.05 0.34 -6.59
CA GLN A 283 -23.90 -0.52 -6.27
C GLN A 283 -23.37 -0.26 -4.86
N PHE A 284 -23.22 1.02 -4.48
CA PHE A 284 -22.78 1.41 -3.13
C PHE A 284 -23.68 0.84 -2.01
N LEU A 285 -25.01 0.77 -2.24
CA LEU A 285 -25.96 0.14 -1.31
C LEU A 285 -26.05 -1.40 -1.44
N GLY A 286 -25.16 -2.04 -2.21
CA GLY A 286 -25.19 -3.50 -2.47
C GLY A 286 -26.37 -3.96 -3.34
N ARG A 287 -27.13 -3.04 -3.96
CA ARG A 287 -28.33 -3.33 -4.77
C ARG A 287 -27.96 -3.70 -6.22
N ILE A 288 -27.04 -4.64 -6.39
CA ILE A 288 -26.37 -4.90 -7.68
C ILE A 288 -27.37 -5.23 -8.81
N ARG A 289 -28.38 -6.09 -8.56
CA ARG A 289 -29.44 -6.39 -9.55
C ARG A 289 -30.19 -5.14 -10.04
N GLY A 290 -30.42 -4.16 -9.16
CA GLY A 290 -31.07 -2.91 -9.53
C GLY A 290 -30.16 -1.95 -10.29
N SER A 291 -28.84 -2.04 -10.07
CA SER A 291 -27.83 -1.35 -10.86
C SER A 291 -27.72 -1.95 -12.26
N LEU A 292 -27.66 -3.29 -12.37
CA LEU A 292 -27.63 -4.03 -13.64
C LEU A 292 -28.77 -3.57 -14.57
N ALA A 293 -30.02 -3.65 -14.11
CA ALA A 293 -31.19 -3.19 -14.88
C ALA A 293 -31.15 -1.70 -15.28
N THR A 294 -30.42 -0.87 -14.52
CA THR A 294 -30.22 0.55 -14.85
C THR A 294 -29.11 0.73 -15.90
N LEU A 295 -28.06 -0.09 -15.86
CA LEU A 295 -26.96 -0.13 -16.82
C LEU A 295 -27.38 -0.75 -18.16
N GLU A 296 -28.20 -1.81 -18.15
CA GLU A 296 -28.81 -2.39 -19.36
C GLU A 296 -29.64 -1.34 -20.11
N LYS A 297 -30.52 -0.61 -19.41
CA LYS A 297 -31.29 0.51 -19.98
C LYS A 297 -30.37 1.61 -20.53
N LEU A 298 -29.26 1.91 -19.85
CA LEU A 298 -28.27 2.89 -20.30
C LEU A 298 -27.56 2.46 -21.59
N VAL A 299 -27.11 1.20 -21.68
CA VAL A 299 -26.46 0.65 -22.88
C VAL A 299 -27.43 0.56 -24.05
N GLN A 300 -28.71 0.21 -23.81
CA GLN A 300 -29.76 0.25 -24.84
C GLN A 300 -29.99 1.67 -25.39
N LEU A 301 -29.93 2.70 -24.54
CA LEU A 301 -30.09 4.11 -24.94
C LEU A 301 -28.83 4.72 -25.58
N PHE A 302 -27.66 4.18 -25.28
CA PHE A 302 -26.36 4.68 -25.72
C PHE A 302 -25.42 3.53 -26.16
N PRO A 303 -25.76 2.77 -27.21
CA PRO A 303 -25.04 1.54 -27.61
C PRO A 303 -23.57 1.78 -28.03
N GLU A 304 -23.23 3.00 -28.43
CA GLU A 304 -21.87 3.42 -28.81
C GLU A 304 -20.98 3.77 -27.60
N ASP A 305 -21.54 3.89 -26.39
CA ASP A 305 -20.77 4.27 -25.20
C ASP A 305 -20.08 3.05 -24.56
N ILE A 306 -18.85 2.79 -25.00
CA ILE A 306 -17.99 1.71 -24.47
C ILE A 306 -17.82 1.80 -22.95
N GLY A 307 -17.81 3.02 -22.36
CA GLY A 307 -17.71 3.19 -20.92
C GLY A 307 -18.90 2.60 -20.16
N LEU A 308 -20.11 2.71 -20.72
CA LEU A 308 -21.32 2.10 -20.15
C LEU A 308 -21.34 0.58 -20.32
N LYS A 309 -20.80 0.04 -21.43
CA LYS A 309 -20.61 -1.41 -21.61
C LYS A 309 -19.62 -1.96 -20.58
N ASN A 310 -18.49 -1.27 -20.37
CA ASN A 310 -17.52 -1.65 -19.36
C ASN A 310 -18.13 -1.65 -17.94
N GLU A 311 -18.93 -0.63 -17.58
CA GLU A 311 -19.66 -0.59 -16.31
C GLU A 311 -20.73 -1.71 -16.18
N LEU A 312 -21.40 -2.07 -17.27
CA LEU A 312 -22.31 -3.21 -17.32
C LEU A 312 -21.57 -4.53 -17.08
N GLY A 313 -20.40 -4.74 -17.70
CA GLY A 313 -19.55 -5.90 -17.48
C GLY A 313 -19.12 -6.05 -16.02
N VAL A 314 -18.75 -4.95 -15.35
CA VAL A 314 -18.48 -4.95 -13.89
C VAL A 314 -19.73 -5.33 -13.09
N ALA A 315 -20.92 -4.84 -13.46
CA ALA A 315 -22.15 -5.17 -12.75
C ALA A 315 -22.53 -6.67 -12.84
N HIS A 316 -22.25 -7.34 -13.98
CA HIS A 316 -22.36 -8.79 -14.10
C HIS A 316 -21.38 -9.52 -13.17
N LEU A 317 -20.09 -9.10 -13.13
CA LEU A 317 -19.09 -9.67 -12.22
C LEU A 317 -19.48 -9.54 -10.75
N LEU A 318 -20.04 -8.40 -10.35
CA LEU A 318 -20.54 -8.17 -8.98
C LEU A 318 -21.76 -9.04 -8.61
N LEU A 319 -22.40 -9.70 -9.59
CA LEU A 319 -23.44 -10.72 -9.36
C LEU A 319 -22.92 -12.16 -9.45
N GLY A 320 -21.64 -12.36 -9.75
CA GLY A 320 -21.06 -13.67 -10.07
C GLY A 320 -21.42 -14.19 -11.48
N ASP A 321 -22.01 -13.35 -12.33
CA ASP A 321 -22.37 -13.71 -13.71
C ASP A 321 -21.17 -13.52 -14.65
N ASN A 322 -20.19 -14.40 -14.53
CA ASN A 322 -19.01 -14.39 -15.39
C ASN A 322 -19.36 -14.55 -16.88
N LYS A 323 -20.46 -15.26 -17.21
CA LYS A 323 -20.90 -15.49 -18.59
C LYS A 323 -21.45 -14.22 -19.25
N GLY A 324 -22.33 -13.50 -18.54
CA GLY A 324 -22.82 -12.19 -18.98
C GLY A 324 -21.70 -11.17 -19.10
N ALA A 325 -20.83 -11.10 -18.10
CA ALA A 325 -19.66 -10.22 -18.14
C ALA A 325 -18.75 -10.50 -19.34
N LYS A 326 -18.45 -11.78 -19.62
CA LYS A 326 -17.60 -12.20 -20.74
C LYS A 326 -18.15 -11.72 -22.07
N LYS A 327 -19.44 -11.97 -22.33
CA LYS A 327 -20.13 -11.55 -23.55
C LYS A 327 -20.05 -10.03 -23.76
N VAL A 328 -20.24 -9.24 -22.69
CA VAL A 328 -20.15 -7.77 -22.77
C VAL A 328 -18.73 -7.32 -23.14
N TYR A 329 -17.69 -7.96 -22.59
CA TYR A 329 -16.31 -7.64 -22.95
C TYR A 329 -15.88 -8.19 -24.32
N ASP A 330 -16.41 -9.32 -24.79
CA ASP A 330 -16.27 -9.78 -26.18
C ASP A 330 -16.82 -8.72 -27.15
N GLU A 331 -18.03 -8.19 -26.89
CA GLU A 331 -18.65 -7.12 -27.68
C GLU A 331 -17.85 -5.80 -27.66
N VAL A 332 -17.23 -5.46 -26.53
CA VAL A 332 -16.34 -4.28 -26.44
C VAL A 332 -15.05 -4.49 -27.21
N LEU A 333 -14.37 -5.63 -27.03
CA LEU A 333 -13.08 -5.91 -27.67
C LEU A 333 -13.22 -6.12 -29.18
N ALA A 334 -14.39 -6.56 -29.68
CA ALA A 334 -14.68 -6.62 -31.11
C ALA A 334 -14.71 -5.23 -31.78
N VAL A 335 -15.12 -4.18 -31.05
CA VAL A 335 -15.22 -2.80 -31.57
C VAL A 335 -13.99 -1.96 -31.22
N ALA A 336 -13.40 -2.19 -30.03
CA ALA A 336 -12.21 -1.50 -29.55
C ALA A 336 -11.17 -2.51 -29.01
N PRO A 337 -10.41 -3.20 -29.89
CA PRO A 337 -9.43 -4.22 -29.51
C PRO A 337 -8.30 -3.71 -28.61
N SER A 338 -8.09 -2.40 -28.53
CA SER A 338 -7.08 -1.77 -27.67
C SER A 338 -7.59 -1.35 -26.29
N ASN A 339 -8.89 -1.53 -25.98
CA ASN A 339 -9.45 -1.05 -24.72
C ASN A 339 -8.90 -1.84 -23.51
N GLY A 340 -7.98 -1.22 -22.79
CA GLY A 340 -7.27 -1.83 -21.67
C GLY A 340 -8.18 -2.24 -20.52
N PHE A 341 -9.21 -1.44 -20.22
CA PHE A 341 -10.20 -1.78 -19.19
C PHE A 341 -10.92 -3.10 -19.52
N ALA A 342 -11.38 -3.28 -20.75
CA ALA A 342 -12.00 -4.53 -21.19
C ALA A 342 -11.00 -5.70 -21.15
N LYS A 343 -9.75 -5.48 -21.58
CA LYS A 343 -8.70 -6.52 -21.54
C LYS A 343 -8.45 -7.06 -20.13
N VAL A 344 -8.23 -6.20 -19.12
CA VAL A 344 -7.95 -6.68 -17.76
C VAL A 344 -9.13 -7.48 -17.18
N HIS A 345 -10.37 -7.06 -17.42
CA HIS A 345 -11.55 -7.78 -16.95
C HIS A 345 -11.80 -9.08 -17.73
N TYR A 346 -11.55 -9.09 -19.03
CA TYR A 346 -11.63 -10.30 -19.85
C TYR A 346 -10.60 -11.35 -19.43
N GLY A 347 -9.34 -10.93 -19.25
CA GLY A 347 -8.28 -11.79 -18.72
C GLY A 347 -8.59 -12.32 -17.32
N PHE A 348 -9.15 -11.50 -16.44
CA PHE A 348 -9.64 -11.93 -15.13
C PHE A 348 -10.71 -13.03 -15.25
N ILE A 349 -11.67 -12.88 -16.17
CA ILE A 349 -12.71 -13.90 -16.42
C ILE A 349 -12.10 -15.20 -16.95
N LEU A 350 -11.23 -15.12 -17.98
CA LEU A 350 -10.54 -16.29 -18.53
C LEU A 350 -9.78 -17.06 -17.43
N LYS A 351 -9.10 -16.34 -16.55
CA LYS A 351 -8.39 -16.94 -15.41
C LYS A 351 -9.34 -17.61 -14.42
N SER A 352 -10.52 -17.03 -14.17
CA SER A 352 -11.56 -17.62 -13.32
C SER A 352 -12.17 -18.90 -13.93
N GLU A 353 -12.23 -18.98 -15.27
CA GLU A 353 -12.57 -20.18 -16.05
C GLU A 353 -11.41 -21.20 -16.16
N ASN A 354 -10.32 -21.01 -15.39
CA ASN A 354 -9.09 -21.82 -15.42
C ASN A 354 -8.33 -21.81 -16.76
N LYS A 355 -8.63 -20.86 -17.67
CA LYS A 355 -7.91 -20.64 -18.94
C LYS A 355 -6.65 -19.82 -18.70
N ILE A 356 -5.72 -20.37 -17.91
CA ILE A 356 -4.57 -19.63 -17.37
C ILE A 356 -3.71 -19.01 -18.48
N ALA A 357 -3.24 -19.80 -19.44
CA ALA A 357 -2.39 -19.30 -20.53
C ALA A 357 -3.10 -18.25 -21.42
N GLU A 358 -4.39 -18.42 -21.69
CA GLU A 358 -5.19 -17.43 -22.45
C GLU A 358 -5.35 -16.11 -21.69
N SER A 359 -5.40 -16.13 -20.35
CA SER A 359 -5.61 -14.93 -19.54
C SER A 359 -4.43 -13.95 -19.51
N ILE A 360 -3.20 -14.47 -19.62
CA ILE A 360 -1.94 -13.72 -19.45
C ILE A 360 -1.82 -12.53 -20.41
N PRO A 361 -1.96 -12.67 -21.75
CA PRO A 361 -1.81 -11.54 -22.67
C PRO A 361 -2.84 -10.44 -22.40
N TYR A 362 -4.11 -10.79 -22.13
CA TYR A 362 -5.15 -9.80 -21.82
C TYR A 362 -4.88 -9.04 -20.52
N LEU A 363 -4.50 -9.74 -19.45
CA LEU A 363 -4.13 -9.10 -18.18
C LEU A 363 -2.91 -8.18 -18.35
N LYS A 364 -1.88 -8.65 -19.06
CA LYS A 364 -0.65 -7.91 -19.32
C LYS A 364 -0.88 -6.65 -20.15
N GLU A 365 -1.42 -6.80 -21.37
CA GLU A 365 -1.68 -5.67 -22.27
C GLU A 365 -2.69 -4.68 -21.68
N GLY A 366 -3.65 -5.18 -20.89
CA GLY A 366 -4.60 -4.34 -20.17
C GLY A 366 -3.92 -3.47 -19.10
N LEU A 367 -2.99 -4.04 -18.32
CA LEU A 367 -2.18 -3.31 -17.34
C LEU A 367 -1.20 -2.32 -18.00
N GLU A 368 -0.56 -2.74 -19.09
CA GLU A 368 0.39 -1.91 -19.86
C GLU A 368 -0.28 -0.71 -20.54
N SER A 369 -1.59 -0.77 -20.79
CA SER A 369 -2.34 0.34 -21.41
C SER A 369 -2.38 1.62 -20.57
N GLY A 370 -2.30 1.52 -19.24
CA GLY A 370 -2.47 2.64 -18.32
C GLY A 370 -3.86 3.30 -18.34
N GLU A 371 -4.88 2.68 -18.95
CA GLU A 371 -6.24 3.23 -18.97
C GLU A 371 -6.85 3.36 -17.56
N PRO A 372 -7.73 4.35 -17.31
CA PRO A 372 -8.41 4.49 -16.03
C PRO A 372 -9.17 3.22 -15.62
N GLY A 373 -8.81 2.66 -14.46
CA GLY A 373 -9.40 1.44 -13.92
C GLY A 373 -8.67 0.14 -14.27
N THR A 374 -7.54 0.18 -15.01
CA THR A 374 -6.65 -0.99 -15.16
C THR A 374 -5.64 -1.12 -14.04
N ASP A 375 -5.24 0.01 -13.42
CA ASP A 375 -4.29 0.02 -12.31
C ASP A 375 -4.94 -0.39 -10.98
N ASP A 376 -5.19 -1.69 -10.84
CA ASP A 376 -5.87 -2.30 -9.69
C ASP A 376 -5.14 -3.58 -9.26
N GLY A 377 -4.87 -3.69 -7.95
CA GLY A 377 -4.14 -4.82 -7.35
C GLY A 377 -4.67 -6.20 -7.71
N ARG A 378 -5.98 -6.35 -8.01
CA ARG A 378 -6.58 -7.61 -8.46
C ARG A 378 -5.93 -8.11 -9.75
N PHE A 379 -5.64 -7.22 -10.70
CA PHE A 379 -5.09 -7.62 -12.00
C PHE A 379 -3.59 -7.95 -11.90
N TYR A 380 -2.81 -7.21 -11.12
CA TYR A 380 -1.42 -7.59 -10.80
C TYR A 380 -1.35 -8.94 -10.09
N PHE A 381 -2.24 -9.17 -9.12
CA PHE A 381 -2.30 -10.41 -8.35
C PHE A 381 -2.57 -11.61 -9.26
N HIS A 382 -3.61 -11.49 -10.10
CA HIS A 382 -4.02 -12.55 -11.00
C HIS A 382 -3.07 -12.77 -12.18
N LEU A 383 -2.40 -11.72 -12.69
CA LEU A 383 -1.35 -11.88 -13.70
C LEU A 383 -0.15 -12.64 -13.13
N GLY A 384 0.34 -12.25 -11.95
CA GLY A 384 1.46 -12.95 -11.32
C GLY A 384 1.14 -14.40 -10.97
N ASP A 385 -0.06 -14.69 -10.44
CA ASP A 385 -0.51 -16.07 -10.15
C ASP A 385 -0.68 -16.89 -11.45
N ALA A 386 -1.19 -16.29 -12.53
CA ALA A 386 -1.25 -16.95 -13.82
C ALA A 386 0.15 -17.28 -14.39
N LEU A 387 1.10 -16.34 -14.26
CA LEU A 387 2.50 -16.52 -14.67
C LEU A 387 3.20 -17.61 -13.84
N GLN A 388 3.02 -17.64 -12.52
CA GLN A 388 3.58 -18.68 -11.64
C GLN A 388 3.08 -20.08 -12.06
N ARG A 389 1.78 -20.25 -12.34
CA ARG A 389 1.19 -21.54 -12.76
C ARG A 389 1.67 -22.06 -14.11
N VAL A 390 2.17 -21.19 -14.99
CA VAL A 390 2.79 -21.60 -16.27
C VAL A 390 4.32 -21.67 -16.19
N GLY A 391 4.90 -21.47 -15.00
CA GLY A 391 6.36 -21.50 -14.79
C GLY A 391 7.11 -20.25 -15.27
N ASP A 392 6.42 -19.14 -15.54
CA ASP A 392 7.04 -17.90 -16.00
C ASP A 392 7.60 -17.08 -14.82
N SER A 393 8.93 -17.01 -14.75
CA SER A 393 9.68 -16.25 -13.74
C SER A 393 9.36 -14.75 -13.68
N SER A 394 8.78 -14.16 -14.73
CA SER A 394 8.39 -12.75 -14.76
C SER A 394 7.23 -12.39 -13.81
N ALA A 395 6.57 -13.38 -13.19
CA ALA A 395 5.56 -13.15 -12.16
C ALA A 395 6.00 -12.16 -11.06
N TYR A 396 7.23 -12.33 -10.54
CA TYR A 396 7.75 -11.46 -9.47
C TYR A 396 8.05 -10.04 -9.95
N HIS A 397 8.28 -9.81 -11.25
CA HIS A 397 8.34 -8.44 -11.80
C HIS A 397 6.99 -7.73 -11.69
N TRP A 398 5.88 -8.44 -11.95
CA TRP A 398 4.53 -7.90 -11.80
C TRP A 398 4.13 -7.68 -10.33
N TYR A 399 4.57 -8.54 -9.42
CA TYR A 399 4.40 -8.33 -7.97
C TYR A 399 5.20 -7.13 -7.46
N GLU A 400 6.45 -6.97 -7.90
CA GLU A 400 7.28 -5.80 -7.60
C GLU A 400 6.68 -4.49 -8.16
N LEU A 401 6.13 -4.53 -9.38
CA LEU A 401 5.42 -3.37 -9.96
C LEU A 401 4.13 -3.05 -9.19
N GLY A 402 3.35 -4.06 -8.81
CA GLY A 402 2.16 -3.89 -7.98
C GLY A 402 2.47 -3.28 -6.60
N HIS A 403 3.55 -3.74 -5.96
CA HIS A 403 4.05 -3.16 -4.71
C HIS A 403 4.48 -1.69 -4.89
N LYS A 404 5.26 -1.39 -5.93
CA LYS A 404 5.69 0.00 -6.26
C LYS A 404 4.54 0.96 -6.53
N ARG A 405 3.39 0.47 -6.97
CA ARG A 405 2.15 1.26 -7.13
C ARG A 405 1.26 1.30 -5.90
N GLY A 406 1.66 0.66 -4.80
CA GLY A 406 0.94 0.66 -3.53
C GLY A 406 -0.19 -0.38 -3.43
N HIS A 407 -0.28 -1.32 -4.37
CA HIS A 407 -1.32 -2.37 -4.36
C HIS A 407 -1.03 -3.51 -3.38
N PHE A 408 0.25 -3.76 -3.08
CA PHE A 408 0.70 -4.82 -2.16
C PHE A 408 1.60 -4.25 -1.07
N ALA A 409 1.49 -4.80 0.14
CA ALA A 409 2.35 -4.42 1.27
C ALA A 409 3.82 -4.77 1.01
N SER A 410 4.07 -5.89 0.31
CA SER A 410 5.37 -6.25 -0.26
C SER A 410 5.18 -7.21 -1.45
N VAL A 411 6.28 -7.57 -2.13
CA VAL A 411 6.30 -8.64 -3.14
C VAL A 411 5.74 -9.97 -2.61
N TRP A 412 5.95 -10.24 -1.32
CA TRP A 412 5.53 -11.48 -0.66
C TRP A 412 4.15 -11.41 -0.03
N GLN A 413 3.74 -10.24 0.47
CA GLN A 413 2.47 -10.04 1.17
C GLN A 413 1.48 -9.29 0.27
N ARG A 414 0.61 -10.06 -0.41
CA ARG A 414 -0.20 -9.61 -1.56
C ARG A 414 -1.71 -9.65 -1.32
N SER A 415 -2.13 -9.80 -0.06
CA SER A 415 -3.52 -9.61 0.36
C SER A 415 -4.04 -8.23 -0.03
N LEU A 416 -5.33 -8.13 -0.37
CA LEU A 416 -5.94 -6.90 -0.87
C LEU A 416 -6.85 -6.19 0.15
N TYR A 417 -7.31 -6.89 1.20
CA TYR A 417 -8.25 -6.35 2.19
C TYR A 417 -7.56 -6.07 3.53
N ASN A 418 -6.63 -5.11 3.55
CA ASN A 418 -5.70 -4.94 4.67
C ASN A 418 -6.13 -3.90 5.71
N VAL A 419 -5.44 -3.92 6.84
CA VAL A 419 -5.28 -2.78 7.76
C VAL A 419 -3.81 -2.43 7.81
N ASP A 420 -3.49 -1.16 7.57
CA ASP A 420 -2.11 -0.68 7.52
C ASP A 420 -1.47 -0.61 8.91
N GLY A 421 -0.15 -0.79 8.97
CA GLY A 421 0.63 -0.70 10.20
C GLY A 421 0.61 -1.93 11.11
N LEU A 422 -0.11 -2.99 10.75
CA LEU A 422 -0.01 -4.29 11.42
C LEU A 422 1.39 -4.89 11.17
N LYS A 423 2.02 -5.43 12.22
CA LYS A 423 3.31 -6.14 12.15
C LYS A 423 3.25 -7.28 11.13
N ALA A 424 4.06 -7.19 10.08
CA ALA A 424 4.09 -8.18 9.01
C ALA A 424 5.33 -9.09 9.13
N GLN A 425 5.12 -10.39 9.35
CA GLN A 425 6.16 -11.42 9.26
C GLN A 425 5.53 -12.77 8.89
N PRO A 426 6.23 -13.65 8.13
CA PRO A 426 5.64 -14.88 7.61
C PRO A 426 5.31 -15.89 8.71
N TRP A 427 6.20 -16.10 9.67
CA TRP A 427 6.05 -17.10 10.74
C TRP A 427 5.97 -16.44 12.12
N TRP A 428 5.16 -17.02 13.00
CA TRP A 428 4.90 -16.49 14.34
C TRP A 428 5.09 -17.56 15.40
N THR A 429 5.61 -17.14 16.57
CA THR A 429 5.59 -17.98 17.77
C THR A 429 4.32 -17.73 18.59
N PRO A 430 3.85 -18.71 19.39
CA PRO A 430 2.71 -18.52 20.29
C PRO A 430 2.86 -17.33 21.24
N LYS A 431 4.10 -16.98 21.63
CA LYS A 431 4.41 -15.84 22.49
C LYS A 431 4.21 -14.50 21.78
N GLU A 432 4.61 -14.37 20.52
CA GLU A 432 4.43 -13.14 19.74
C GLU A 432 2.96 -12.84 19.43
N THR A 433 2.13 -13.87 19.27
CA THR A 433 0.68 -13.67 19.06
C THR A 433 -0.07 -13.29 20.34
N GLY A 434 0.51 -13.51 21.52
CA GLY A 434 -0.19 -13.39 22.80
C GLY A 434 -1.21 -14.51 23.11
N TYR A 435 -1.71 -15.23 22.09
CA TYR A 435 -2.72 -16.30 22.19
C TYR A 435 -2.18 -17.63 22.76
N THR A 436 -1.28 -17.55 23.75
CA THR A 436 -0.60 -18.71 24.34
C THR A 436 -1.55 -19.69 25.04
N ASP A 437 -2.71 -19.24 25.53
CA ASP A 437 -3.68 -20.13 26.17
C ASP A 437 -4.46 -20.96 25.13
N LEU A 438 -4.93 -20.34 24.04
CA LEU A 438 -5.53 -21.04 22.90
C LEU A 438 -4.58 -22.11 22.37
N VAL A 439 -3.31 -21.76 22.12
CA VAL A 439 -2.29 -22.72 21.64
C VAL A 439 -2.10 -23.86 22.64
N LYS A 440 -1.97 -23.58 23.95
CA LYS A 440 -1.85 -24.62 24.97
C LYS A 440 -3.07 -25.52 25.03
N THR A 441 -4.28 -24.97 24.86
CA THR A 441 -5.52 -25.76 24.86
C THR A 441 -5.61 -26.65 23.63
N LEU A 442 -5.22 -26.15 22.45
CA LEU A 442 -5.10 -26.95 21.22
C LEU A 442 -4.07 -28.08 21.39
N GLU A 443 -2.84 -27.77 21.81
CA GLU A 443 -1.77 -28.78 22.00
C GLU A 443 -2.06 -29.77 23.14
N ARG A 444 -2.86 -29.42 24.16
CA ARG A 444 -3.23 -30.36 25.24
C ARG A 444 -4.37 -31.30 24.82
N ASN A 445 -5.29 -30.84 23.98
CA ASN A 445 -6.51 -31.57 23.61
C ASN A 445 -6.44 -32.16 22.19
N TRP A 446 -5.26 -32.12 21.54
CA TRP A 446 -5.10 -32.52 20.13
C TRP A 446 -5.62 -33.91 19.79
N LYS A 447 -5.48 -34.88 20.71
CA LYS A 447 -6.03 -36.24 20.53
C LYS A 447 -7.54 -36.23 20.47
N THR A 448 -8.22 -35.54 21.40
CA THR A 448 -9.68 -35.35 21.36
C THR A 448 -10.13 -34.71 20.04
N ILE A 449 -9.41 -33.67 19.59
CA ILE A 449 -9.71 -32.94 18.34
C ILE A 449 -9.54 -33.86 17.12
N ARG A 450 -8.45 -34.66 17.09
CA ARG A 450 -8.19 -35.67 16.06
C ARG A 450 -9.25 -36.77 16.05
N ASP A 451 -9.56 -37.34 17.21
CA ASP A 451 -10.38 -38.55 17.32
C ASP A 451 -11.85 -38.25 16.94
N GLU A 452 -12.36 -37.04 17.25
CA GLU A 452 -13.66 -36.59 16.73
C GLU A 452 -13.64 -36.40 15.19
N ALA A 453 -12.57 -35.82 14.63
CA ALA A 453 -12.42 -35.64 13.19
C ALA A 453 -12.32 -36.97 12.42
N LEU A 454 -11.55 -37.92 12.95
CA LEU A 454 -11.44 -39.27 12.40
C LEU A 454 -12.79 -40.00 12.43
N THR A 455 -13.54 -39.88 13.53
CA THR A 455 -14.90 -40.44 13.62
C THR A 455 -15.81 -39.92 12.50
N VAL A 456 -15.74 -38.62 12.18
CA VAL A 456 -16.52 -37.99 11.10
C VAL A 456 -16.06 -38.45 9.71
N MET A 457 -14.76 -38.68 9.51
CA MET A 457 -14.19 -39.24 8.27
C MET A 457 -14.58 -40.70 8.07
N ASP A 458 -14.39 -41.55 9.08
CA ASP A 458 -14.63 -43.00 9.03
C ASP A 458 -16.11 -43.33 8.81
N GLN A 459 -17.02 -42.50 9.33
CA GLN A 459 -18.46 -42.61 9.09
C GLN A 459 -18.90 -42.16 7.68
N ASN A 460 -17.98 -41.64 6.86
CA ASN A 460 -18.22 -41.10 5.52
C ASN A 460 -19.46 -40.19 5.42
N THR A 461 -19.59 -39.28 6.39
CA THR A 461 -20.75 -38.40 6.59
C THR A 461 -20.99 -37.38 5.48
N GLY A 462 -20.10 -37.28 4.49
CA GLY A 462 -20.12 -36.22 3.47
C GLY A 462 -19.75 -34.83 3.99
N LEU A 463 -19.36 -34.68 5.26
CA LEU A 463 -19.03 -33.40 5.89
C LEU A 463 -17.64 -32.87 5.50
N PHE A 464 -16.74 -33.74 5.02
CA PHE A 464 -15.52 -33.34 4.34
C PHE A 464 -15.83 -33.07 2.87
N ILE A 465 -15.96 -31.79 2.52
CA ILE A 465 -16.19 -31.34 1.14
C ILE A 465 -14.85 -31.05 0.45
N PRO A 466 -14.71 -31.25 -0.87
CA PRO A 466 -13.53 -30.80 -1.61
C PRO A 466 -13.27 -29.31 -1.41
N GLU A 467 -12.01 -28.87 -1.38
CA GLU A 467 -11.70 -27.43 -1.46
C GLU A 467 -12.03 -26.93 -2.87
N GLU A 468 -12.81 -25.86 -2.98
CA GLU A 468 -13.33 -25.34 -4.27
C GLU A 468 -12.58 -24.10 -4.78
N GLU A 469 -11.78 -23.47 -3.91
CA GLU A 469 -10.84 -22.43 -4.35
C GLU A 469 -9.82 -23.07 -5.30
N ASN A 470 -9.68 -22.52 -6.53
CA ASN A 470 -8.84 -23.03 -7.61
C ASN A 470 -7.33 -22.83 -7.31
N LEU A 471 -6.85 -23.51 -6.28
CA LEU A 471 -5.51 -23.40 -5.69
C LEU A 471 -4.70 -24.70 -5.87
N ARG A 472 -5.33 -25.82 -6.20
CA ARG A 472 -4.65 -27.11 -6.44
C ARG A 472 -4.05 -27.15 -7.84
N GLU A 473 -2.84 -27.67 -7.95
CA GLU A 473 -2.30 -28.20 -9.21
C GLU A 473 -2.89 -29.59 -9.48
N LYS A 474 -2.82 -30.45 -8.46
CA LYS A 474 -3.10 -31.89 -8.54
C LYS A 474 -3.42 -32.47 -7.15
N GLY A 475 -3.97 -33.68 -7.13
CA GLY A 475 -4.32 -34.43 -5.91
C GLY A 475 -5.62 -34.00 -5.25
N GLU A 476 -5.91 -34.60 -4.10
CA GLU A 476 -7.17 -34.45 -3.37
C GLU A 476 -6.96 -33.70 -2.05
N TRP A 477 -7.72 -32.63 -1.86
CA TRP A 477 -7.75 -31.85 -0.63
C TRP A 477 -9.21 -31.51 -0.30
N GLY A 478 -9.63 -31.95 0.88
CA GLY A 478 -10.94 -31.69 1.45
C GLY A 478 -10.86 -30.93 2.77
N GLN A 479 -11.98 -30.34 3.16
CA GLN A 479 -12.13 -29.52 4.35
C GLN A 479 -13.44 -29.83 5.07
N TYR A 480 -13.46 -29.60 6.38
CA TYR A 480 -14.66 -29.68 7.19
C TYR A 480 -14.72 -28.48 8.15
N THR A 481 -15.59 -27.53 7.81
CA THR A 481 -15.62 -26.19 8.43
C THR A 481 -16.60 -26.12 9.60
N LEU A 482 -16.12 -25.60 10.73
CA LEU A 482 -16.87 -25.45 11.99
C LEU A 482 -17.29 -24.00 12.24
N TRP A 483 -16.42 -23.04 11.92
CA TRP A 483 -16.73 -21.60 11.88
C TRP A 483 -16.27 -20.99 10.58
N GLN A 484 -17.05 -20.03 10.06
CA GLN A 484 -16.73 -19.19 8.92
C GLN A 484 -17.28 -17.79 9.18
N GLN A 485 -16.51 -16.75 8.85
CA GLN A 485 -16.92 -15.34 9.04
C GLN A 485 -17.44 -15.04 10.46
N GLY A 486 -16.81 -15.63 11.48
CA GLY A 486 -17.19 -15.43 12.89
C GLY A 486 -18.52 -16.07 13.31
N LYS A 487 -19.05 -17.00 12.52
CA LYS A 487 -20.31 -17.73 12.79
C LYS A 487 -20.09 -19.24 12.71
N LYS A 488 -20.84 -20.02 13.49
CA LYS A 488 -20.86 -21.49 13.38
C LYS A 488 -21.43 -21.92 12.02
N ALA A 489 -20.81 -22.90 11.39
CA ALA A 489 -21.21 -23.47 10.12
C ALA A 489 -22.30 -24.54 10.31
N GLY A 490 -23.58 -24.12 10.25
CA GLY A 490 -24.74 -25.01 10.27
C GLY A 490 -24.73 -26.01 11.43
N THR A 491 -24.83 -27.31 11.11
CA THR A 491 -24.84 -28.42 12.07
C THR A 491 -23.46 -29.03 12.36
N ALA A 492 -22.36 -28.52 11.78
CA ALA A 492 -21.03 -29.14 11.87
C ALA A 492 -20.59 -29.45 13.33
N CYS A 493 -20.86 -28.56 14.28
CA CYS A 493 -20.53 -28.82 15.69
C CYS A 493 -21.23 -30.03 16.32
N GLN A 494 -22.23 -30.64 15.68
CA GLN A 494 -22.85 -31.89 16.15
C GLN A 494 -21.94 -33.11 15.96
N GLY A 495 -21.09 -33.11 14.93
CA GLY A 495 -20.14 -34.21 14.68
C GLY A 495 -18.85 -34.11 15.51
N VAL A 496 -18.52 -32.91 16.03
CA VAL A 496 -17.29 -32.63 16.79
C VAL A 496 -17.57 -31.81 18.08
N PRO A 497 -18.49 -32.26 18.95
CA PRO A 497 -19.05 -31.44 20.03
C PRO A 497 -18.01 -31.00 21.06
N LYS A 498 -17.01 -31.85 21.39
CA LYS A 498 -15.96 -31.48 22.36
C LYS A 498 -15.04 -30.43 21.77
N THR A 499 -14.65 -30.58 20.50
CA THR A 499 -13.83 -29.60 19.76
C THR A 499 -14.51 -28.24 19.70
N CYS A 500 -15.81 -28.19 19.36
CA CYS A 500 -16.54 -26.93 19.36
C CYS A 500 -16.67 -26.31 20.77
N SER A 501 -16.97 -27.10 21.80
CA SER A 501 -17.08 -26.60 23.18
C SER A 501 -15.75 -26.09 23.76
N LEU A 502 -14.61 -26.65 23.32
CA LEU A 502 -13.28 -26.12 23.64
C LEU A 502 -13.06 -24.74 23.02
N LEU A 503 -13.46 -24.55 21.77
CA LEU A 503 -13.22 -23.31 21.00
C LEU A 503 -14.12 -22.14 21.37
N GLU A 504 -15.34 -22.39 21.85
CA GLU A 504 -16.31 -21.36 22.28
C GLU A 504 -15.74 -20.37 23.32
N ARG A 505 -14.69 -20.76 24.03
CA ARG A 505 -13.99 -19.93 25.04
C ARG A 505 -13.08 -18.86 24.42
N TYR A 506 -12.73 -18.99 23.13
CA TYR A 506 -11.74 -18.18 22.45
C TYR A 506 -12.38 -17.28 21.39
N SER A 507 -12.80 -16.10 21.82
CA SER A 507 -13.44 -15.08 20.98
C SER A 507 -12.53 -14.53 19.87
N GLU A 508 -11.21 -14.60 20.06
CA GLU A 508 -10.18 -14.24 19.10
C GLU A 508 -10.20 -15.11 17.83
N ALA A 509 -10.65 -16.36 17.96
CA ALA A 509 -10.81 -17.32 16.86
C ALA A 509 -12.28 -17.39 16.40
N THR A 510 -13.18 -17.72 17.33
CA THR A 510 -14.61 -17.94 17.00
C THR A 510 -15.33 -16.67 16.55
N GLY A 511 -14.85 -15.48 16.97
CA GLY A 511 -15.30 -14.17 16.51
C GLY A 511 -14.50 -13.60 15.34
N CYS A 512 -13.60 -14.37 14.71
CA CYS A 512 -12.80 -13.92 13.58
C CYS A 512 -13.66 -13.86 12.29
N LYS A 513 -14.23 -12.67 12.02
CA LYS A 513 -15.10 -12.42 10.85
C LYS A 513 -14.39 -12.54 9.50
N ARG A 514 -13.06 -12.59 9.48
CA ARG A 514 -12.23 -12.75 8.29
C ARG A 514 -11.49 -14.10 8.28
N GLY A 515 -11.86 -15.00 9.17
CA GLY A 515 -11.22 -16.29 9.40
C GLY A 515 -12.19 -17.46 9.32
N GLN A 516 -11.62 -18.65 9.30
CA GLN A 516 -12.30 -19.92 9.37
C GLN A 516 -11.70 -20.77 10.49
N ILE A 517 -12.50 -21.68 11.03
CA ILE A 517 -12.03 -22.80 11.85
C ILE A 517 -12.47 -24.07 11.14
N LYS A 518 -11.52 -24.89 10.68
CA LYS A 518 -11.81 -26.07 9.84
C LYS A 518 -10.78 -27.17 9.99
N PHE A 519 -11.22 -28.42 9.87
CA PHE A 519 -10.31 -29.54 9.58
C PHE A 519 -9.91 -29.48 8.10
N SER A 520 -8.70 -29.93 7.79
CA SER A 520 -8.15 -29.93 6.43
C SER A 520 -7.40 -31.24 6.20
N VAL A 521 -7.90 -32.07 5.29
CA VAL A 521 -7.35 -33.38 4.93
C VAL A 521 -6.77 -33.33 3.53
N MET A 522 -5.53 -33.79 3.37
CA MET A 522 -4.81 -33.72 2.10
C MET A 522 -4.16 -35.08 1.80
N HIS A 523 -4.42 -35.60 0.60
CA HIS A 523 -4.03 -36.95 0.19
C HIS A 523 -2.68 -36.97 -0.54
N PRO A 524 -2.04 -38.15 -0.67
CA PRO A 524 -0.82 -38.33 -1.46
C PRO A 524 -0.87 -37.72 -2.86
N GLY A 525 0.25 -37.17 -3.31
CA GLY A 525 0.40 -36.55 -4.63
C GLY A 525 -0.27 -35.16 -4.77
N THR A 526 -0.66 -34.53 -3.66
CA THR A 526 -1.32 -33.21 -3.69
C THR A 526 -0.30 -32.08 -3.69
N HIS A 527 -0.49 -31.12 -4.59
CA HIS A 527 0.26 -29.86 -4.60
C HIS A 527 -0.71 -28.68 -4.70
N VAL A 528 -0.52 -27.69 -3.82
CA VAL A 528 -1.26 -26.43 -3.81
C VAL A 528 -0.31 -25.33 -4.23
N TRP A 529 -0.67 -24.62 -5.29
CA TRP A 529 0.10 -23.52 -5.91
C TRP A 529 0.51 -22.44 -4.90
N PRO A 530 1.58 -21.67 -5.17
CA PRO A 530 1.87 -20.44 -4.45
C PRO A 530 0.65 -19.51 -4.44
N HIS A 531 0.16 -19.14 -3.27
CA HIS A 531 -1.00 -18.26 -3.11
C HIS A 531 -0.90 -17.41 -1.85
N THR A 532 -1.78 -16.40 -1.75
CA THR A 532 -1.94 -15.58 -0.54
C THR A 532 -3.41 -15.53 -0.13
N GLY A 533 -3.66 -15.54 1.17
CA GLY A 533 -4.95 -15.22 1.75
C GLY A 533 -5.38 -13.77 1.44
N PRO A 534 -6.68 -13.46 1.54
CA PRO A 534 -7.23 -12.18 1.07
C PRO A 534 -6.89 -10.98 1.98
N THR A 535 -6.37 -11.18 3.18
CA THR A 535 -6.32 -10.16 4.25
C THR A 535 -5.16 -10.37 5.23
N ASN A 536 -4.42 -9.30 5.57
CA ASN A 536 -3.41 -9.32 6.66
C ASN A 536 -4.03 -9.28 8.07
N CYS A 537 -5.36 -9.15 8.17
CA CYS A 537 -6.06 -9.01 9.46
C CYS A 537 -6.20 -10.31 10.27
N ARG A 538 -5.61 -11.43 9.83
CA ARG A 538 -5.67 -12.72 10.52
C ARG A 538 -4.29 -13.36 10.60
N LEU A 539 -4.09 -14.23 11.59
CA LEU A 539 -3.01 -15.21 11.60
C LEU A 539 -3.62 -16.61 11.58
N ARG A 540 -2.97 -17.54 10.89
CA ARG A 540 -3.44 -18.91 10.69
C ARG A 540 -2.65 -19.87 11.57
N MET A 541 -3.34 -20.54 12.49
CA MET A 541 -2.78 -21.64 13.27
C MET A 541 -3.07 -22.97 12.59
N HIS A 542 -2.05 -23.83 12.45
CA HIS A 542 -2.17 -25.22 12.00
C HIS A 542 -1.76 -26.17 13.12
N LEU A 543 -2.72 -26.86 13.74
CA LEU A 543 -2.47 -27.97 14.67
C LEU A 543 -2.34 -29.28 13.87
N GLY A 544 -1.22 -30.00 14.02
CA GLY A 544 -1.06 -31.33 13.42
C GLY A 544 -1.92 -32.39 14.13
N LEU A 545 -2.70 -33.18 13.37
CA LEU A 545 -3.58 -34.23 13.92
C LEU A 545 -3.15 -35.64 13.49
N VAL A 546 -2.94 -35.86 12.19
CA VAL A 546 -2.36 -37.09 11.63
C VAL A 546 -1.33 -36.66 10.60
N ILE A 547 -0.05 -36.83 10.90
CA ILE A 547 1.05 -36.34 10.05
C ILE A 547 1.96 -37.52 9.65
N PRO A 548 2.05 -37.84 8.34
CA PRO A 548 3.06 -38.76 7.84
C PRO A 548 4.48 -38.30 8.19
N LYS A 549 5.38 -39.25 8.53
CA LYS A 549 6.73 -38.94 9.05
C LYS A 549 7.61 -38.10 8.11
N GLN A 550 7.33 -38.11 6.81
CA GLN A 550 8.06 -37.40 5.76
C GLN A 550 7.08 -37.03 4.63
N GLY A 551 7.46 -36.09 3.77
CA GLY A 551 6.71 -35.75 2.54
C GLY A 551 5.63 -34.67 2.69
N CYS A 552 5.30 -34.25 3.91
CA CYS A 552 4.31 -33.19 4.18
C CYS A 552 4.98 -31.88 4.61
N ARG A 553 5.02 -30.88 3.73
CA ARG A 553 5.67 -29.58 3.99
C ARG A 553 4.82 -28.39 3.54
N ILE A 554 5.04 -27.24 4.19
CA ILE A 554 4.48 -25.93 3.85
C ILE A 554 5.61 -24.90 3.77
N ARG A 555 5.68 -24.17 2.66
CA ARG A 555 6.51 -22.98 2.50
C ARG A 555 5.66 -21.75 2.83
N CYS A 556 6.22 -20.81 3.57
CA CYS A 556 5.74 -19.43 3.63
C CYS A 556 6.98 -18.54 3.42
N THR A 557 6.91 -17.66 2.42
CA THR A 557 8.06 -16.92 1.85
C THR A 557 9.23 -17.84 1.45
N ASP A 558 10.39 -17.59 2.04
CA ASP A 558 11.67 -18.30 1.94
C ASP A 558 11.80 -19.48 2.90
N GLN A 559 10.89 -19.62 3.88
CA GLN A 559 10.98 -20.60 4.96
C GLN A 559 9.98 -21.74 4.76
N THR A 560 10.52 -22.97 4.64
CA THR A 560 9.73 -24.21 4.61
C THR A 560 9.73 -24.88 5.98
N ARG A 561 8.57 -25.38 6.41
CA ARG A 561 8.37 -26.11 7.66
C ARG A 561 7.52 -27.36 7.45
N GLU A 562 7.65 -28.31 8.35
CA GLU A 562 6.84 -29.53 8.43
C GLU A 562 5.93 -29.45 9.66
N TRP A 563 4.83 -30.21 9.66
CA TRP A 563 3.93 -30.30 10.81
C TRP A 563 4.39 -31.40 11.77
N GLU A 564 4.05 -31.25 13.05
CA GLU A 564 4.22 -32.29 14.07
C GLU A 564 2.86 -32.60 14.72
N GLU A 565 2.59 -33.87 15.04
CA GLU A 565 1.35 -34.25 15.72
C GLU A 565 1.25 -33.62 17.12
N GLY A 566 0.11 -32.98 17.40
CA GLY A 566 -0.12 -32.27 18.65
C GLY A 566 0.62 -30.94 18.79
N LYS A 567 1.24 -30.42 17.72
CA LYS A 567 1.92 -29.12 17.70
C LYS A 567 1.27 -28.11 16.78
N VAL A 568 1.37 -26.83 17.18
CA VAL A 568 0.82 -25.70 16.42
C VAL A 568 1.94 -24.96 15.68
N LEU A 569 1.83 -24.93 14.34
CA LEU A 569 2.49 -23.91 13.52
C LEU A 569 1.60 -22.66 13.45
N ILE A 570 2.20 -21.46 13.41
CA ILE A 570 1.48 -20.20 13.18
C ILE A 570 2.18 -19.42 12.08
N PHE A 571 1.43 -19.00 11.07
CA PHE A 571 1.91 -18.15 9.99
C PHE A 571 0.87 -17.08 9.63
N ASP A 572 1.33 -16.00 9.00
CA ASP A 572 0.46 -15.03 8.37
C ASP A 572 0.17 -15.52 6.94
N ASP A 573 -1.07 -15.94 6.67
CA ASP A 573 -1.45 -16.49 5.37
C ASP A 573 -1.60 -15.41 4.28
N SER A 574 -1.51 -14.12 4.62
CA SER A 574 -1.42 -13.04 3.63
C SER A 574 -0.08 -12.99 2.88
N PHE A 575 0.94 -13.66 3.42
CA PHE A 575 2.19 -13.93 2.71
C PHE A 575 2.04 -15.12 1.75
N GLU A 576 2.86 -15.13 0.69
CA GLU A 576 2.90 -16.23 -0.26
C GLU A 576 3.27 -17.54 0.44
N HIS A 577 2.38 -18.52 0.33
CA HIS A 577 2.57 -19.87 0.85
C HIS A 577 2.15 -20.94 -0.16
N GLU A 578 2.76 -22.12 -0.01
CA GLU A 578 2.72 -23.23 -0.97
C GLU A 578 2.80 -24.55 -0.18
N VAL A 579 2.10 -25.59 -0.62
CA VAL A 579 1.92 -26.83 0.17
C VAL A 579 2.09 -28.06 -0.69
N TRP A 580 2.87 -29.01 -0.19
CA TRP A 580 3.11 -30.32 -0.82
C TRP A 580 2.73 -31.47 0.12
N GLN A 581 2.15 -32.49 -0.49
CA GLN A 581 1.79 -33.76 0.13
C GLN A 581 2.35 -34.88 -0.77
N ASP A 582 3.64 -35.18 -0.56
CA ASP A 582 4.39 -36.23 -1.26
C ASP A 582 4.51 -37.51 -0.42
N ALA A 583 3.68 -37.66 0.62
CA ALA A 583 3.69 -38.81 1.52
C ALA A 583 2.86 -39.98 0.96
N ASP A 584 2.96 -41.15 1.60
CA ASP A 584 2.25 -42.39 1.24
C ASP A 584 0.82 -42.48 1.81
N ARG A 585 0.47 -41.62 2.79
CA ARG A 585 -0.82 -41.60 3.48
C ARG A 585 -1.34 -40.17 3.64
N TYR A 586 -2.63 -40.01 3.94
CA TYR A 586 -3.23 -38.69 4.10
C TYR A 586 -2.62 -37.90 5.28
N ARG A 587 -2.70 -36.57 5.20
CA ARG A 587 -2.31 -35.62 6.25
C ARG A 587 -3.53 -34.85 6.73
N LEU A 588 -3.88 -35.00 8.01
CA LEU A 588 -4.97 -34.28 8.66
C LEU A 588 -4.41 -33.19 9.59
N ILE A 589 -4.88 -31.96 9.41
CA ILE A 589 -4.59 -30.81 10.30
C ILE A 589 -5.87 -30.11 10.72
N PHE A 590 -5.81 -29.37 11.83
CA PHE A 590 -6.85 -28.46 12.25
C PHE A 590 -6.39 -27.00 12.09
N ILE A 591 -7.14 -26.25 11.29
CA ILE A 591 -6.89 -24.85 10.96
C ILE A 591 -7.74 -23.98 11.90
N VAL A 592 -7.09 -23.06 12.60
CA VAL A 592 -7.76 -22.07 13.47
C VAL A 592 -7.24 -20.68 13.10
N ASP A 593 -8.03 -19.92 12.35
CA ASP A 593 -7.72 -18.51 12.09
C ASP A 593 -8.06 -17.66 13.32
N VAL A 594 -7.14 -16.78 13.71
CA VAL A 594 -7.34 -15.76 14.76
C VAL A 594 -7.23 -14.36 14.19
N TRP A 595 -7.85 -13.37 14.83
CA TRP A 595 -7.56 -11.96 14.54
C TRP A 595 -6.06 -11.67 14.69
N HIS A 596 -5.51 -10.80 13.83
CA HIS A 596 -4.15 -10.29 14.03
C HIS A 596 -4.05 -9.59 15.41
N PRO A 597 -3.02 -9.89 16.24
CA PRO A 597 -3.00 -9.51 17.65
C PRO A 597 -3.11 -8.00 17.90
N GLU A 598 -2.51 -7.19 17.03
CA GLU A 598 -2.49 -5.72 17.13
C GLU A 598 -3.82 -5.06 16.72
N LEU A 599 -4.78 -5.79 16.14
CA LEU A 599 -6.10 -5.23 15.85
C LEU A 599 -6.84 -4.91 17.15
N THR A 600 -7.29 -3.66 17.29
CA THR A 600 -8.10 -3.21 18.42
C THR A 600 -9.47 -3.89 18.44
N ALA A 601 -10.11 -3.94 19.62
CA ALA A 601 -11.47 -4.47 19.77
C ALA A 601 -12.47 -3.75 18.82
N TYR A 602 -12.33 -2.43 18.64
CA TYR A 602 -13.15 -1.65 17.71
C TYR A 602 -12.97 -2.10 16.26
N GLN A 603 -11.73 -2.31 15.80
CA GLN A 603 -11.47 -2.83 14.44
C GLN A 603 -12.05 -4.24 14.27
N ARG A 604 -11.82 -5.16 15.22
CA ARG A 604 -12.39 -6.51 15.19
C ARG A 604 -13.94 -6.46 15.09
N GLN A 605 -14.59 -5.54 15.80
CA GLN A 605 -16.04 -5.34 15.74
C GLN A 605 -16.53 -4.71 14.42
N THR A 606 -15.80 -3.75 13.86
CA THR A 606 -16.28 -2.93 12.72
C THR A 606 -15.83 -3.41 11.32
N LEU A 607 -14.71 -4.11 11.21
CA LEU A 607 -14.22 -4.65 9.92
C LEU A 607 -15.27 -5.57 9.28
N SER A 608 -15.48 -5.42 7.97
CA SER A 608 -16.35 -6.29 7.20
C SER A 608 -15.88 -7.74 7.24
N PRO A 609 -16.78 -8.73 7.21
CA PRO A 609 -16.42 -10.12 6.95
C PRO A 609 -15.74 -10.29 5.58
N ILE A 610 -14.97 -11.38 5.50
CA ILE A 610 -14.38 -11.96 4.28
C ILE A 610 -14.49 -13.48 4.46
#